data_AF-A0A848C8Y2-F1
#
_entry.id   AF-A0A848C8Y2-F1
#
_cell.length_a   1.000
_cell.length_b   1.000
_cell.length_c   1.000
_cell.angle_alpha   90.00
_cell.angle_beta   90.00
_cell.angle_gamma   90.00
#
_symmetry.space_group_name_H-M   'P 1'
#
loop_
_entity.id
_entity.type
_entity.pdbx_description
1 polymer ?
#
loop_
_entity_poly.entity_id
_entity_poly.type
_entity_poly.pdbx_seq_one_letter_code
_entity_poly.pdbx_strand_id
1 'polypeptide(L)' 'MLKFNKDFFRYFALLGTLGFVIIGNILVSLSIYFLIQKIFFESHLLFIIFLLLGIVSGFYSVYKQIMKK' A
#
# COMPACT_ATOMS: atom_id res chain seq x y z
N MET A 1 -9.69 -17.79 29.27
CA MET A 1 -10.07 -16.41 28.91
C MET A 1 -8.83 -15.73 28.35
N LEU A 2 -8.71 -15.60 27.03
CA LEU A 2 -7.59 -14.91 26.37
C LEU A 2 -7.57 -13.46 26.86
N LYS A 3 -6.69 -13.15 27.82
CA LYS A 3 -6.39 -11.77 28.21
C LYS A 3 -5.60 -11.15 27.07
N PHE A 4 -6.29 -10.73 26.02
CA PHE A 4 -5.68 -9.92 24.97
C PHE A 4 -5.14 -8.65 25.64
N ASN A 5 -3.82 -8.53 25.69
CA ASN A 5 -3.16 -7.40 26.30
C ASN A 5 -3.43 -6.14 25.47
N LYS A 6 -3.65 -4.99 26.12
CA LYS A 6 -3.87 -3.69 25.47
C LYS A 6 -2.75 -3.36 24.48
N ASP A 7 -1.51 -3.78 24.80
CA ASP A 7 -0.35 -3.62 23.92
C ASP A 7 -0.47 -4.42 22.63
N PHE A 8 -1.03 -5.63 22.69
CA PHE A 8 -1.25 -6.47 21.51
C PHE A 8 -2.18 -5.76 20.52
N PHE A 9 -3.32 -5.25 21.00
CA PHE A 9 -4.25 -4.49 20.15
C PHE A 9 -3.60 -3.22 19.60
N ARG A 10 -2.75 -2.54 20.38
CA ARG A 10 -2.05 -1.34 19.92
C ARG A 10 -1.09 -1.65 18.77
N TYR A 11 -0.25 -2.68 18.92
CA TYR A 11 0.67 -3.07 17.85
C TYR A 11 -0.06 -3.62 16.63
N PHE A 12 -1.13 -4.39 16.84
CA PHE A 12 -1.97 -4.88 15.75
C PHE A 12 -2.62 -3.74 14.97
N ALA A 13 -3.18 -2.74 15.66
CA ALA A 13 -3.76 -1.57 15.03
C ALA A 13 -2.70 -0.80 14.22
N LEU A 14 -1.51 -0.58 14.77
CA LEU A 14 -0.41 0.07 14.07
C LEU A 14 0.00 -0.69 12.81
N LEU A 15 0.23 -1.99 12.92
CA LEU A 15 0.56 -2.85 11.78
C LEU A 15 -0.55 -2.84 10.72
N GLY A 16 -1.80 -2.91 11.15
CA GLY A 16 -2.97 -2.82 10.29
C GLY A 16 -3.03 -1.49 9.54
N THR A 17 -2.82 -0.37 10.22
CA THR A 17 -2.80 0.96 9.58
C THR A 17 -1.67 1.08 8.56
N LEU A 18 -0.45 0.67 8.91
CA LEU A 18 0.68 0.74 7.98
C LEU A 18 0.50 -0.18 6.78
N GLY A 19 0.04 -1.42 7.01
CA GLY A 19 -0.28 -2.37 5.94
C GLY A 19 -1.39 -1.84 5.02
N PHE A 20 -2.44 -1.24 5.59
CA PHE A 20 -3.53 -0.63 4.84
C PHE A 20 -3.04 0.51 3.94
N VAL A 21 -2.13 1.35 4.42
CA VAL A 21 -1.53 2.43 3.62
C VAL A 21 -0.73 1.89 2.44
N ILE A 22 0.06 0.83 2.65
CA ILE A 22 0.85 0.19 1.58
C ILE A 22 -0.07 -0.44 0.55
N ILE A 23 -1.02 -1.27 0.99
CA ILE A 23 -2.00 -1.93 0.11
C ILE A 23 -2.81 -0.89 -0.65
N GLY A 24 -3.26 0.18 0.02
CA GLY A 24 -3.98 1.29 -0.61
C GLY A 24 -3.19 1.95 -1.74
N ASN A 25 -1.90 2.23 -1.52
CA ASN A 25 -1.03 2.80 -2.57
C ASN A 25 -0.87 1.84 -3.76
N ILE A 26 -0.68 0.55 -3.50
CA ILE A 26 -0.57 -0.47 -4.55
C ILE A 26 -1.88 -0.54 -5.35
N LEU A 27 -3.02 -0.60 -4.67
CA LEU A 27 -4.34 -0.65 -5.32
C LEU A 27 -4.62 0.59 -6.15
N VAL A 28 -4.28 1.79 -5.65
CA VAL A 28 -4.43 3.04 -6.43
C VAL A 28 -3.56 3.01 -7.68
N SER A 29 -2.29 2.62 -7.55
CA SER A 29 -1.38 2.54 -8.69
C SER A 29 -1.85 1.53 -9.74
N LEU A 30 -2.32 0.36 -9.30
CA LEU A 30 -2.88 -0.66 -10.20
C LEU A 30 -4.20 -0.22 -10.82
N SER A 31 -5.06 0.49 -10.08
CA SER A 31 -6.29 1.06 -10.62
C SER A 31 -6.01 2.05 -11.74
N ILE A 32 -4.97 2.89 -11.58
CA ILE A 32 -4.51 3.79 -12.64
C ILE A 32 -4.00 3.01 -13.85
N TYR A 33 -3.22 1.94 -13.64
CA TYR A 33 -2.79 1.06 -14.73
C TYR A 33 -3.98 0.50 -15.50
N PHE A 34 -5.01 -0.04 -14.83
CA PHE A 34 -6.19 -0.59 -15.51
C PHE A 34 -6.98 0.46 -16.29
N LEU A 35 -7.04 1.70 -15.79
CA LEU A 35 -7.63 2.81 -16.52
C LEU A 35 -6.84 3.15 -17.79
N ILE A 36 -5.50 3.15 -17.70
CA ILE A 36 -4.63 3.39 -18.85
C ILE A 36 -4.71 2.23 -19.85
N GLN A 37 -4.72 0.99 -19.38
CA GLN A 37 -4.90 -0.22 -20.20
C GLN A 37 -6.24 -0.24 -20.94
N LYS A 38 -7.26 0.48 -20.46
CA LYS A 38 -8.52 0.61 -21.20
C LYS A 38 -8.39 1.54 -22.41
N ILE A 39 -7.44 2.46 -22.39
CA ILE A 39 -7.21 3.48 -23.43
C ILE A 39 -6.06 3.06 -24.37
N PHE A 40 -5.02 2.43 -23.82
CA PHE A 40 -3.84 1.91 -24.50
C PHE A 40 -3.84 0.37 -24.51
N PHE A 41 -3.01 -0.25 -25.35
CA PHE A 41 -2.86 -1.70 -25.36
C PHE A 41 -2.26 -2.24 -24.04
N GLU A 42 -2.62 -3.47 -23.70
CA GLU A 42 -2.06 -4.19 -22.56
C GLU A 42 -0.55 -4.35 -22.68
N SER A 43 0.18 -3.94 -21.63
CA SER A 43 1.62 -4.04 -21.58
C SER A 43 2.07 -4.54 -20.22
N HIS A 44 2.62 -5.75 -20.21
CA HIS A 44 3.22 -6.38 -19.04
C HIS A 44 4.31 -5.51 -18.40
N LEU A 45 5.05 -4.74 -19.22
CA LEU A 45 6.07 -3.81 -18.72
C LEU A 45 5.45 -2.65 -17.95
N LEU A 46 4.36 -2.05 -18.46
CA LEU A 46 3.65 -0.99 -17.75
C LEU A 46 3.08 -1.50 -16.43
N PHE A 47 2.51 -2.71 -16.42
CA PHE A 47 2.02 -3.32 -15.18
C PHE A 47 3.12 -3.41 -14.11
N ILE A 48 4.30 -3.92 -14.46
CA ILE A 48 5.44 -4.03 -13.53
C ILE A 48 5.87 -2.65 -13.01
N ILE A 49 5.93 -1.64 -13.88
CA ILE A 49 6.28 -0.27 -13.51
C ILE A 49 5.27 0.29 -12.50
N PHE A 50 3.97 0.19 -12.78
CA PHE A 50 2.93 0.67 -11.88
C PHE A 50 2.89 -0.11 -10.56
N LEU A 51 3.14 -1.42 -10.59
CA LEU A 51 3.24 -2.23 -9.37
C LEU A 51 4.41 -1.74 -8.49
N LEU A 52 5.59 -1.55 -9.08
CA LEU A 52 6.76 -1.04 -8.36
C LEU A 52 6.53 0.37 -7.82
N LEU A 53 5.92 1.26 -8.61
CA LEU A 53 5.55 2.60 -8.17
C LEU A 53 4.58 2.55 -6.97
N GLY A 54 3.59 1.67 -7.00
CA GLY A 54 2.66 1.48 -5.89
C GLY A 54 3.35 1.00 -4.62
N ILE A 55 4.26 0.03 -4.75
CA ILE A 55 5.06 -0.49 -3.64
C ILE A 55 5.94 0.62 -3.05
N VAL A 56 6.76 1.28 -3.88
CA VAL A 56 7.68 2.34 -3.43
C VAL A 56 6.91 3.50 -2.80
N SER A 57 5.80 3.93 -3.41
CA SER A 57 4.93 4.99 -2.85
C SER A 57 4.31 4.57 -1.53
N GLY A 58 3.86 3.32 -1.41
CA GLY A 58 3.32 2.77 -0.17
C GLY A 58 4.33 2.79 0.96
N PHE A 59 5.54 2.29 0.71
CA PHE A 59 6.63 2.33 1.69
C PHE A 59 7.07 3.75 2.03
N TYR A 60 7.16 4.64 1.04
CA TYR A 60 7.49 6.05 1.27
C TYR A 60 6.44 6.74 2.14
N SER A 61 5.15 6.48 1.90
CA SER A 61 4.04 7.02 2.68
C SER A 61 4.06 6.54 4.13
N VAL A 62 4.35 5.25 4.35
CA VAL A 62 4.52 4.68 5.69
C VAL A 62 5.75 5.27 6.39
N TYR A 63 6.88 5.35 5.70
CA TYR A 63 8.10 5.98 6.21
C TYR A 63 7.83 7.42 6.66
N LYS A 64 7.13 8.19 5.81
CA LYS A 64 6.74 9.57 6.12
C LYS A 64 5.82 9.65 7.35
N GLN A 65 4.81 8.79 7.46
CA GLN A 65 3.92 8.73 8.62
C GLN A 65 4.66 8.39 9.92
N ILE A 66 5.57 7.42 9.89
CA ILE A 66 6.35 7.01 11.07
C ILE A 66 7.31 8.14 11.47
N MET A 67 7.98 8.75 10.51
CA MET A 67 8.96 9.82 10.75
C MET A 67 8.31 11.19 11.05
N LYS A 68 6.97 11.31 10.94
CA LYS A 68 6.21 12.56 11.10
C LYS A 68 6.80 13.75 10.31
N LYS A 69 7.42 13.47 9.16
CA LYS A 69 7.82 14.48 8.16
C LYS A 69 6.67 14.73 7.19
#